data_AF-A0A7R9P583-F1
#
_entry.id   AF-A0A7R9P583-F1
#
_cell.length_a   1.000
_cell.length_b   1.000
_cell.length_c   1.000
_cell.angle_alpha   90.00
_cell.angle_beta   90.00
_cell.angle_gamma   90.00
#
_symmetry.space_group_name_H-M   'P 1'
#
loop_
_entity.id
_entity.type
_entity.pdbx_description
1 polymer ?
#
loop_
_entity_poly.entity_id
_entity_poly.type
_entity_poly.pdbx_seq_one_letter_code
_entity_poly.pdbx_strand_id
1 'polypeptide(L)'
;MSKKMKLTLAQLYFQRFSNCEHCSKSRRFGRSYERIISRSITVLFAGIPELIETLSRFAFIPKRHVSSPFLLAVDHCFAIRGQGTVMTGTILQGAVNINVIEIPQLQVTKKVKSMQMFRQPVVRAFQGDRVGICVTQFDPKTLERGMLCQPGYISKIFSAIVSVKKIKYFKDSIKTKERFHISLGYETVMAKVTIFGVPRQTHDKEDSGCVEETNFNFDREYKYQDELISQVQVDRPDETDVEAPQQQFALLEFDKPVLTVPKCLVIGSKLDKDIYTNTCRLAFHGTLLKGFDDKSYATMILPRLKVYKEKCKTGIVERLTSENDVIVIKMFKKESNLQVFIGLKVFLTTGEEGIIDSSFGQSGKVKVHIPGSYIDDILYYYGLANNSLWNMLRFHLQCDKVKQPMSCTLFAGCTI
;
A
#
# COMPACT_ATOMS: atom_id res chain seq x y z
N MET A 1 -24.12 -16.49 -28.80
CA MET A 1 -23.04 -16.44 -27.80
C MET A 1 -23.18 -17.63 -26.86
N SER A 2 -22.18 -18.52 -26.85
CA SER A 2 -22.25 -19.88 -26.29
C SER A 2 -22.35 -19.93 -24.77
N LYS A 3 -23.11 -20.93 -24.26
CA LYS A 3 -23.28 -21.30 -22.84
C LYS A 3 -21.97 -21.38 -22.04
N LYS A 4 -20.81 -21.57 -22.69
CA LYS A 4 -19.48 -21.56 -22.05
C LYS A 4 -19.09 -20.23 -21.39
N MET A 5 -19.62 -19.10 -21.86
CA MET A 5 -19.28 -17.77 -21.29
C MET A 5 -20.06 -17.43 -20.02
N LYS A 6 -21.23 -18.08 -19.81
CA LYS A 6 -22.02 -17.93 -18.58
C LYS A 6 -21.38 -18.64 -17.38
N LEU A 7 -20.70 -19.76 -17.62
CA LEU A 7 -20.02 -20.53 -16.56
C LEU A 7 -18.72 -19.88 -16.07
N THR A 8 -17.99 -19.16 -16.91
CA THR A 8 -16.73 -18.50 -16.51
C THR A 8 -16.95 -17.21 -15.72
N LEU A 9 -18.07 -16.50 -15.95
CA LEU A 9 -18.47 -15.35 -15.14
C LEU A 9 -19.10 -15.76 -13.80
N ALA A 10 -19.79 -16.91 -13.77
CA ALA A 10 -20.41 -17.46 -12.56
C ALA A 10 -19.41 -18.13 -11.59
N GLN A 11 -18.14 -18.33 -11.97
CA GLN A 11 -17.11 -18.86 -11.07
C GLN A 11 -16.20 -17.78 -10.45
N LEU A 12 -16.34 -16.51 -10.87
CA LEU A 12 -15.62 -15.37 -10.30
C LEU A 12 -16.50 -14.61 -9.31
N TYR A 13 -17.10 -15.37 -8.37
CA TYR A 13 -17.83 -14.87 -7.22
C TYR A 13 -16.90 -14.05 -6.33
N PHE A 14 -16.94 -12.72 -6.49
CA PHE A 14 -16.65 -11.83 -5.38
C PHE A 14 -17.74 -12.06 -4.31
N GLN A 15 -17.33 -12.39 -3.09
CA GLN A 15 -18.22 -12.61 -1.93
C GLN A 15 -19.18 -11.45 -1.63
N ARG A 16 -19.03 -10.26 -2.26
CA ARG A 16 -19.86 -9.08 -2.00
C ARG A 16 -20.94 -8.81 -3.05
N PHE A 17 -20.83 -9.37 -4.26
CA PHE A 17 -21.74 -9.09 -5.40
C PHE A 17 -22.19 -10.36 -6.14
N SER A 18 -22.17 -11.50 -5.45
CA SER A 18 -22.57 -12.82 -5.98
C SER A 18 -23.97 -12.86 -6.58
N ASN A 19 -24.90 -12.05 -6.06
CA ASN A 19 -26.32 -12.07 -6.43
C ASN A 19 -26.76 -10.85 -7.26
N CYS A 20 -25.83 -10.18 -7.96
CA CYS A 20 -26.21 -9.04 -8.80
C CYS A 20 -27.05 -9.49 -10.01
N GLU A 21 -28.22 -8.89 -10.17
CA GLU A 21 -29.06 -9.11 -11.35
C GLU A 21 -28.46 -8.50 -12.62
N HIS A 22 -28.66 -9.19 -13.74
CA HIS A 22 -28.15 -8.78 -15.05
C HIS A 22 -29.33 -8.34 -15.92
N CYS A 23 -29.46 -7.03 -16.15
CA CYS A 23 -30.47 -6.48 -17.05
C CYS A 23 -29.85 -6.25 -18.45
N SER A 24 -30.35 -6.94 -19.47
CA SER A 24 -29.90 -6.76 -20.86
C SER A 24 -30.60 -5.59 -21.52
N LYS A 25 -29.84 -4.66 -22.13
CA LYS A 25 -30.40 -3.42 -22.69
C LYS A 25 -29.74 -2.93 -23.95
N SER A 26 -30.53 -2.23 -24.75
CA SER A 26 -30.04 -1.38 -25.84
C SER A 26 -30.37 0.09 -25.54
N ARG A 27 -29.33 0.90 -25.30
CA ARG A 27 -29.46 2.36 -25.13
C ARG A 27 -29.57 3.11 -26.45
N ARG A 28 -29.21 2.50 -27.58
CA ARG A 28 -29.40 3.01 -28.95
C ARG A 28 -29.62 1.83 -29.89
N PHE A 29 -30.79 1.74 -30.49
CA PHE A 29 -31.04 0.81 -31.59
C PHE A 29 -30.59 1.49 -32.90
N GLY A 30 -29.71 0.81 -33.66
CA GLY A 30 -29.19 1.30 -34.94
C GLY A 30 -27.90 2.12 -34.82
N ARG A 31 -26.85 1.67 -35.52
CA ARG A 31 -25.76 2.56 -35.94
C ARG A 31 -26.24 3.30 -37.18
N SER A 32 -25.95 4.61 -37.23
CA SER A 32 -25.94 5.50 -38.38
C SER A 32 -26.22 4.84 -39.73
N TYR A 33 -27.49 4.84 -40.16
CA TYR A 33 -27.84 4.82 -41.57
C TYR A 33 -28.67 6.08 -41.82
N GLU A 34 -28.05 7.04 -42.49
CA GLU A 34 -28.76 8.12 -43.15
C GLU A 34 -29.78 7.56 -44.15
N ARG A 35 -30.90 8.28 -44.26
CA ARG A 35 -32.03 8.10 -45.19
C ARG A 35 -32.97 6.94 -44.90
N ILE A 36 -33.92 7.21 -43.99
CA ILE A 36 -35.33 7.03 -44.34
C ILE A 36 -36.07 8.31 -43.98
N ILE A 37 -36.57 8.96 -45.03
CA ILE A 37 -37.45 10.13 -44.97
C ILE A 37 -38.83 9.66 -44.46
N SER A 38 -39.43 10.52 -43.64
CA SER A 38 -40.84 10.53 -43.20
C SER A 38 -41.19 9.82 -41.87
N ARG A 39 -41.83 10.65 -41.02
CA ARG A 39 -42.70 10.34 -39.87
C ARG A 39 -42.10 9.59 -38.68
N SER A 40 -41.69 10.39 -37.69
CA SER A 40 -41.77 10.09 -36.24
C SER A 40 -41.33 8.67 -35.82
N ILE A 41 -40.07 8.33 -36.07
CA ILE A 41 -39.46 7.16 -35.44
C ILE A 41 -39.14 7.54 -33.99
N THR A 42 -40.09 7.28 -33.08
CA THR A 42 -39.78 7.18 -31.66
C THR A 42 -38.84 6.00 -31.50
N VAL A 43 -37.55 6.26 -31.26
CA VAL A 43 -36.60 5.22 -30.89
C VAL A 43 -37.10 4.61 -29.57
N LEU A 44 -37.80 3.48 -29.66
CA LEU A 44 -38.32 2.76 -28.50
C LEU A 44 -37.12 2.17 -27.75
N PHE A 45 -36.77 2.77 -26.62
CA PHE A 45 -35.74 2.25 -25.73
C PHE A 45 -36.27 0.99 -25.03
N ALA A 46 -35.95 -0.18 -25.58
CA ALA A 46 -36.33 -1.46 -25.00
C ALA A 46 -35.64 -1.69 -23.63
N GLY A 47 -36.40 -2.18 -22.66
CA GLY A 47 -35.93 -2.57 -21.33
C GLY A 47 -35.67 -1.40 -20.36
N ILE A 48 -35.93 -0.13 -20.72
CA ILE A 48 -35.79 0.99 -19.76
C ILE A 48 -36.64 0.84 -18.51
N PRO A 49 -37.96 0.56 -18.60
CA PRO A 49 -38.80 0.39 -17.42
C PRO A 49 -38.27 -0.68 -16.46
N GLU A 50 -37.88 -1.85 -16.99
CA GLU A 50 -37.35 -2.98 -16.20
C GLU A 50 -36.13 -2.60 -15.35
N LEU A 51 -35.25 -1.72 -15.83
CA LEU A 51 -34.11 -1.26 -15.01
C LEU A 51 -34.48 -0.19 -14.02
N ILE A 52 -35.46 0.65 -14.31
CA ILE A 52 -35.94 1.58 -13.29
C ILE A 52 -36.54 0.73 -12.16
N GLU A 53 -37.29 -0.31 -12.53
CA GLU A 53 -37.58 -1.55 -11.79
C GLU A 53 -36.43 -1.99 -10.88
N THR A 54 -35.43 -2.59 -11.52
CA THR A 54 -34.25 -3.19 -10.87
C THR A 54 -33.50 -2.20 -10.00
N LEU A 55 -33.21 -0.99 -10.51
CA LEU A 55 -32.47 0.04 -9.77
C LEU A 55 -33.22 0.47 -8.52
N SER A 56 -34.54 0.63 -8.59
CA SER A 56 -35.35 1.01 -7.43
C SER A 56 -35.33 -0.11 -6.38
N ARG A 57 -35.36 -1.38 -6.81
CA ARG A 57 -35.30 -2.54 -5.92
C ARG A 57 -33.95 -2.72 -5.22
N PHE A 58 -32.84 -2.47 -5.93
CA PHE A 58 -31.49 -2.63 -5.37
C PHE A 58 -30.94 -1.34 -4.73
N ALA A 59 -31.62 -0.21 -4.87
CA ALA A 59 -31.22 1.04 -4.23
C ALA A 59 -31.33 0.91 -2.71
N PHE A 60 -30.18 0.82 -2.06
CA PHE A 60 -30.07 0.88 -0.61
C PHE A 60 -29.51 2.24 -0.19
N ILE A 61 -30.16 2.89 0.78
CA ILE A 61 -29.68 4.14 1.36
C ILE A 61 -28.80 3.80 2.57
N PRO A 62 -27.50 4.08 2.53
CA PRO A 62 -26.63 3.84 3.69
C PRO A 62 -27.00 4.76 4.84
N LYS A 63 -26.68 4.34 6.07
CA LYS A 63 -26.84 5.17 7.26
C LYS A 63 -26.01 6.45 7.09
N ARG A 64 -26.69 7.60 7.09
CA ARG A 64 -26.06 8.92 6.92
C ARG A 64 -25.50 9.40 8.25
N HIS A 65 -24.19 9.61 8.30
CA HIS A 65 -23.47 10.09 9.47
C HIS A 65 -23.33 11.61 9.44
N VAL A 66 -24.20 12.28 10.19
CA VAL A 66 -24.32 13.75 10.24
C VAL A 66 -23.26 14.39 11.15
N SER A 67 -22.79 13.65 12.17
CA SER A 67 -21.82 14.13 13.15
C SER A 67 -20.37 14.11 12.68
N SER A 68 -20.09 13.44 11.55
CA SER A 68 -18.76 13.44 10.96
C SER A 68 -18.36 14.82 10.43
N PRO A 69 -17.05 15.11 10.30
CA PRO A 69 -16.59 16.36 9.70
C PRO A 69 -17.14 16.56 8.29
N PHE A 70 -17.50 17.79 7.97
CA PHE A 70 -18.05 18.12 6.65
C PHE A 70 -17.02 17.87 5.55
N LEU A 71 -17.45 17.15 4.51
CA LEU A 71 -16.69 16.93 3.29
C LEU A 71 -17.62 16.84 2.09
N LEU A 72 -17.38 17.65 1.07
CA LEU A 72 -18.13 17.66 -0.18
C LEU A 72 -17.16 17.53 -1.35
N ALA A 73 -17.51 16.65 -2.28
CA ALA A 73 -16.83 16.51 -3.56
C ALA A 73 -17.46 17.45 -4.60
N VAL A 74 -16.66 18.36 -5.16
CA VAL A 74 -17.11 19.35 -6.14
C VAL A 74 -17.04 18.75 -7.55
N ASP A 75 -18.18 18.78 -8.25
CA ASP A 75 -18.30 18.34 -9.65
C ASP A 75 -18.10 19.50 -10.63
N HIS A 76 -18.67 20.67 -10.29
CA HIS A 76 -18.64 21.88 -11.10
C HIS A 76 -18.50 23.13 -10.24
N CYS A 77 -17.78 24.12 -10.76
CA CYS A 77 -17.60 25.44 -10.16
C CYS A 77 -17.81 26.52 -11.23
N PHE A 78 -18.63 27.52 -10.94
CA PHE A 78 -18.89 28.63 -11.85
C PHE A 78 -19.27 29.90 -11.07
N ALA A 79 -19.01 31.06 -11.66
CA ALA A 79 -19.37 32.34 -11.05
C ALA A 79 -20.74 32.83 -11.54
N ILE A 80 -21.52 33.42 -10.64
CA ILE A 80 -22.75 34.15 -10.94
C ILE A 80 -22.50 35.63 -10.64
N ARG A 81 -22.61 36.47 -11.68
CA ARG A 81 -22.39 37.92 -11.58
C ARG A 81 -23.29 38.52 -10.49
N GLY A 82 -22.69 39.22 -9.54
CA GLY A 82 -23.40 39.88 -8.43
C GLY A 82 -23.76 38.98 -7.24
N GLN A 83 -23.72 37.65 -7.36
CA GLN A 83 -24.03 36.73 -6.25
C GLN A 83 -22.76 36.16 -5.61
N GLY A 84 -21.83 35.68 -6.43
CA GLY A 84 -20.60 35.04 -5.98
C GLY A 84 -20.24 33.83 -6.83
N THR A 85 -19.49 32.89 -6.26
CA THR A 85 -19.10 31.66 -6.94
C THR A 85 -19.91 30.49 -6.38
N VAL A 86 -20.48 29.68 -7.27
CA VAL A 86 -21.30 28.51 -6.95
C VAL A 86 -20.51 27.25 -7.24
N MET A 87 -20.48 26.35 -6.25
CA MET A 87 -19.88 25.03 -6.34
C MET A 87 -21.00 24.00 -6.18
N THR A 88 -21.15 23.11 -7.15
CA THR A 88 -22.11 22.00 -7.08
C THR A 88 -21.37 20.70 -6.84
N GLY A 89 -21.91 19.87 -5.95
CA GLY A 89 -21.24 18.64 -5.56
C GLY A 89 -22.06 17.75 -4.64
N THR A 90 -21.47 16.63 -4.25
CA THR A 90 -22.09 15.62 -3.38
C THR A 90 -21.41 15.60 -2.03
N ILE A 91 -22.19 15.65 -0.95
CA ILE A 91 -21.65 15.57 0.41
C ILE A 91 -21.24 14.13 0.69
N LEU A 92 -19.94 13.90 0.88
CA LEU A 92 -19.37 12.57 1.14
C LEU A 92 -19.50 12.18 2.61
N GLN A 93 -19.48 13.13 3.54
CA GLN A 93 -19.66 12.90 4.98
C GLN A 93 -20.03 14.18 5.72
N GLY A 94 -20.63 14.02 6.90
CA GLY A 94 -21.02 15.12 7.76
C GLY A 94 -22.23 15.87 7.27
N ALA A 95 -22.33 17.12 7.69
CA ALA A 95 -23.35 18.06 7.25
C ALA A 95 -22.82 19.47 7.15
N VAL A 96 -23.45 20.28 6.31
CA VAL A 96 -23.14 21.69 6.12
C VAL A 96 -24.35 22.54 6.44
N ASN A 97 -24.08 23.64 7.14
CA ASN A 97 -25.03 24.71 7.42
C ASN A 97 -24.48 25.99 6.76
N ILE A 98 -25.14 27.14 6.95
CA ILE A 98 -24.62 28.45 6.55
C ILE A 98 -23.46 28.85 7.49
N ASN A 99 -22.29 28.23 7.30
CA ASN A 99 -21.08 28.38 8.11
C ASN A 99 -19.84 28.66 7.24
N VAL A 100 -18.66 28.63 7.85
CA VAL A 100 -17.38 28.77 7.14
C VAL A 100 -16.92 27.40 6.66
N ILE A 101 -16.52 27.33 5.40
CA ILE A 101 -15.95 26.15 4.76
C ILE A 101 -14.55 26.47 4.23
N GLU A 102 -13.71 25.45 4.09
CA GLU A 102 -12.39 25.56 3.49
C GLU A 102 -12.39 24.98 2.07
N ILE A 103 -11.62 25.64 1.19
CA ILE A 103 -11.27 25.17 -0.14
C ILE A 103 -9.78 24.78 -0.11
N PRO A 104 -9.43 23.51 0.18
CA PRO A 104 -8.04 23.11 0.44
C PRO A 104 -7.09 23.32 -0.73
N GLN A 105 -7.58 23.18 -1.97
CA GLN A 105 -6.79 23.41 -3.19
C GLN A 105 -6.31 24.86 -3.30
N LEU A 106 -7.07 25.81 -2.75
CA LEU A 106 -6.77 27.24 -2.77
C LEU A 106 -6.22 27.75 -1.44
N GLN A 107 -6.23 26.91 -0.39
CA GLN A 107 -5.86 27.27 0.98
C GLN A 107 -6.61 28.50 1.50
N VAL A 108 -7.89 28.64 1.12
CA VAL A 108 -8.75 29.75 1.57
C VAL A 108 -9.98 29.23 2.30
N THR A 109 -10.40 29.97 3.32
CA THR A 109 -11.67 29.76 4.00
C THR A 109 -12.69 30.79 3.51
N LYS A 110 -13.90 30.32 3.20
CA LYS A 110 -14.99 31.17 2.69
C LYS A 110 -16.26 30.89 3.48
N LYS A 111 -17.07 31.94 3.68
CA LYS A 111 -18.39 31.82 4.30
C LYS A 111 -19.43 31.41 3.25
N VAL A 112 -20.24 30.41 3.58
CA VAL A 112 -21.42 30.02 2.79
C VAL A 112 -22.46 31.16 2.84
N LYS A 113 -22.90 31.63 1.68
CA LYS A 113 -23.96 32.64 1.55
C LYS A 113 -25.33 31.99 1.47
N SER A 114 -25.47 31.01 0.60
CA SER A 114 -26.71 30.28 0.35
C SER A 114 -26.42 28.87 -0.14
N MET A 115 -27.40 27.99 0.05
CA MET A 115 -27.36 26.63 -0.48
C MET A 115 -28.68 26.32 -1.18
N GLN A 116 -28.63 25.53 -2.26
CA GLN A 116 -29.80 25.16 -3.04
C GLN A 116 -29.76 23.67 -3.39
N MET A 117 -30.90 22.99 -3.23
CA MET A 117 -31.10 21.60 -3.59
C MET A 117 -32.51 21.45 -4.19
N PHE A 118 -32.68 20.62 -5.22
CA PHE A 118 -33.98 20.44 -5.91
C PHE A 118 -34.67 21.76 -6.32
N ARG A 119 -33.88 22.74 -6.78
CA ARG A 119 -34.33 24.11 -7.13
C ARG A 119 -34.89 24.93 -5.97
N GLN A 120 -34.79 24.48 -4.73
CA GLN A 120 -35.26 25.19 -3.54
C GLN A 120 -34.09 25.58 -2.63
N PRO A 121 -34.16 26.75 -1.96
CA PRO A 121 -33.15 27.14 -0.98
C PRO A 121 -33.22 26.21 0.24
N VAL A 122 -32.05 25.81 0.75
CA VAL A 122 -31.93 24.95 1.93
C VAL A 122 -30.96 25.57 2.94
N VAL A 123 -31.28 25.44 4.23
CA VAL A 123 -30.43 25.96 5.32
C VAL A 123 -29.38 24.93 5.75
N ARG A 124 -29.64 23.65 5.49
CA ARG A 124 -28.80 22.52 5.90
C ARG A 124 -28.83 21.42 4.85
N ALA A 125 -27.71 20.74 4.66
CA ALA A 125 -27.57 19.57 3.80
C ALA A 125 -26.69 18.49 4.46
N PHE A 126 -26.92 17.22 4.13
CA PHE A 126 -26.33 16.07 4.82
C PHE A 126 -25.61 15.13 3.87
N GLN A 127 -24.81 14.20 4.40
CA GLN A 127 -24.18 13.12 3.64
C GLN A 127 -25.14 12.47 2.64
N GLY A 128 -24.69 12.36 1.39
CA GLY A 128 -25.46 11.81 0.26
C GLY A 128 -26.24 12.84 -0.55
N ASP A 129 -26.45 14.06 -0.02
CA ASP A 129 -27.15 15.11 -0.76
C ASP A 129 -26.23 15.74 -1.81
N ARG A 130 -26.81 16.00 -3.00
CA ARG A 130 -26.18 16.81 -4.04
C ARG A 130 -26.67 18.25 -3.92
N VAL A 131 -25.78 19.16 -3.52
CA VAL A 131 -26.13 20.54 -3.18
C VAL A 131 -25.30 21.54 -3.99
N GLY A 132 -25.90 22.68 -4.33
CA GLY A 132 -25.19 23.86 -4.83
C GLY A 132 -24.91 24.82 -3.67
N ILE A 133 -23.64 25.15 -3.45
CA ILE A 133 -23.20 26.06 -2.38
C ILE A 133 -22.66 27.34 -3.02
N CYS A 134 -23.23 28.49 -2.64
CA CYS A 134 -22.74 29.80 -3.06
C CYS A 134 -21.85 30.41 -1.98
N VAL A 135 -20.67 30.90 -2.38
CA VAL A 135 -19.70 31.58 -1.51
C VAL A 135 -19.31 32.94 -2.09
N THR A 136 -18.58 33.74 -1.31
CA THR A 136 -17.93 34.97 -1.79
C THR A 136 -17.07 34.69 -3.03
N GLN A 137 -17.08 35.61 -3.99
CA GLN A 137 -16.49 35.44 -5.30
C GLN A 137 -15.00 35.05 -5.26
N PHE A 138 -14.65 34.08 -6.10
CA PHE A 138 -13.28 33.69 -6.46
C PHE A 138 -13.27 33.18 -7.91
N ASP A 139 -12.09 33.09 -8.53
CA ASP A 139 -11.97 32.66 -9.92
C ASP A 139 -12.32 31.17 -10.08
N PRO A 140 -13.41 30.81 -10.81
CA PRO A 140 -13.80 29.42 -10.99
C PRO A 140 -12.75 28.59 -11.75
N LYS A 141 -11.87 29.20 -12.55
CA LYS A 141 -10.80 28.47 -13.26
C LYS A 141 -9.78 27.84 -12.32
N THR A 142 -9.69 28.34 -11.09
CA THR A 142 -8.76 27.82 -10.08
C THR A 142 -9.25 26.51 -9.44
N LEU A 143 -10.52 26.15 -9.62
CA LEU A 143 -11.13 24.95 -9.04
C LEU A 143 -12.19 24.37 -9.99
N GLU A 144 -11.81 23.45 -10.87
CA GLU A 144 -12.79 22.73 -11.71
C GLU A 144 -13.44 21.57 -10.96
N ARG A 145 -12.62 20.71 -10.36
CA ARG A 145 -13.00 19.60 -9.47
C ARG A 145 -12.13 19.63 -8.24
N GLY A 146 -12.69 19.28 -7.09
CA GLY A 146 -11.95 19.31 -5.84
C GLY A 146 -12.81 18.98 -4.64
N MET A 147 -12.37 19.46 -3.48
CA MET A 147 -12.99 19.13 -2.20
C MET A 147 -13.33 20.41 -1.45
N LEU A 148 -14.48 20.42 -0.79
CA LEU A 148 -14.80 21.39 0.25
C LEU A 148 -14.86 20.66 1.57
N CYS A 149 -14.30 21.23 2.61
CA CYS A 149 -14.34 20.61 3.91
C CYS A 149 -14.57 21.60 5.03
N GLN A 150 -14.83 21.05 6.22
CA GLN A 150 -14.66 21.82 7.44
C GLN A 150 -13.21 22.34 7.52
N PRO A 151 -13.00 23.59 7.98
CA PRO A 151 -11.65 24.14 8.14
C PRO A 151 -10.73 23.24 8.97
N GLY A 152 -9.52 23.00 8.47
CA GLY A 152 -8.47 22.18 9.09
C GLY A 152 -8.67 20.67 8.94
N TYR A 153 -9.71 20.21 8.24
CA TYR A 153 -10.01 18.78 8.16
C TYR A 153 -9.16 18.02 7.13
N ILE A 154 -8.90 18.64 5.96
CA ILE A 154 -7.99 18.09 4.96
C ILE A 154 -6.58 18.60 5.25
N SER A 155 -5.62 17.68 5.24
CA SER A 155 -4.21 18.01 5.46
C SER A 155 -3.37 17.64 4.25
N LYS A 156 -2.30 18.40 4.04
CA LYS A 156 -1.32 18.17 2.99
C LYS A 156 -0.22 17.26 3.51
N ILE A 157 0.02 16.14 2.84
CA ILE A 157 1.01 15.13 3.27
C ILE A 157 2.10 14.91 2.21
N PHE A 158 3.32 14.60 2.67
CA PHE A 158 4.49 14.29 1.83
C PHE A 158 4.79 12.79 1.78
N SER A 159 4.36 12.05 2.80
CA SER A 159 4.50 10.59 2.86
C SER A 159 3.37 9.99 3.69
N ALA A 160 3.11 8.71 3.51
CA ALA A 160 2.06 7.99 4.22
C ALA A 160 2.42 6.53 4.49
N ILE A 161 1.93 6.01 5.61
CA ILE A 161 1.81 4.58 5.87
C ILE A 161 0.38 4.15 5.54
N VAL A 162 0.27 3.15 4.69
CA VAL A 162 -1.02 2.61 4.23
C VAL A 162 -1.07 1.11 4.46
N SER A 163 -2.25 0.57 4.74
CA SER A 163 -2.47 -0.87 4.58
C SER A 163 -2.47 -1.20 3.09
N VAL A 164 -1.98 -2.38 2.71
CA VAL A 164 -1.96 -2.78 1.30
C VAL A 164 -2.47 -4.21 1.12
N LYS A 165 -3.32 -4.38 0.10
CA LYS A 165 -3.82 -5.67 -0.38
C LYS A 165 -3.63 -5.71 -1.90
N LYS A 166 -2.95 -6.75 -2.39
CA LYS A 166 -2.73 -6.97 -3.82
C LYS A 166 -4.07 -7.24 -4.51
N ILE A 167 -4.29 -6.63 -5.67
CA ILE A 167 -5.45 -6.93 -6.52
C ILE A 167 -5.18 -8.22 -7.28
N LYS A 168 -6.07 -9.20 -7.15
CA LYS A 168 -5.92 -10.55 -7.75
C LYS A 168 -5.70 -10.54 -9.27
N TYR A 169 -6.26 -9.57 -9.97
CA TYR A 169 -6.17 -9.45 -11.44
C TYR A 169 -4.88 -8.78 -11.93
N PHE A 170 -4.09 -8.22 -11.02
CA PHE A 170 -2.79 -7.64 -11.36
C PHE A 170 -1.74 -8.74 -11.47
N LYS A 171 -1.29 -9.00 -12.69
CA LYS A 171 -0.40 -10.12 -13.00
C LYS A 171 1.05 -9.87 -12.57
N ASP A 172 1.53 -8.64 -12.66
CA ASP A 172 2.93 -8.34 -12.35
C ASP A 172 3.20 -8.50 -10.84
N SER A 173 4.46 -8.72 -10.49
CA SER A 173 4.90 -8.57 -9.10
C SER A 173 5.00 -7.09 -8.75
N ILE A 174 4.79 -6.77 -7.47
CA ILE A 174 4.86 -5.41 -6.94
C ILE A 174 6.10 -5.39 -6.06
N LYS A 175 7.16 -4.76 -6.54
CA LYS A 175 8.45 -4.75 -5.85
C LYS A 175 8.59 -3.54 -4.96
N THR A 176 9.34 -3.67 -3.89
CA THR A 176 9.73 -2.53 -3.04
C THR A 176 10.65 -1.59 -3.82
N LYS A 177 10.56 -0.29 -3.53
CA LYS A 177 11.19 0.86 -4.21
C LYS A 177 10.72 1.11 -5.64
N GLU A 178 9.70 0.38 -6.09
CA GLU A 178 9.06 0.63 -7.37
C GLU A 178 8.09 1.81 -7.27
N ARG A 179 7.87 2.49 -8.40
CA ARG A 179 6.99 3.66 -8.49
C ARG A 179 5.62 3.29 -9.03
N PHE A 180 4.58 3.84 -8.41
CA PHE A 180 3.19 3.63 -8.79
C PHE A 180 2.43 4.96 -8.82
N HIS A 181 1.41 5.02 -9.67
CA HIS A 181 0.40 6.06 -9.62
C HIS A 181 -0.51 5.78 -8.43
N ILE A 182 -0.43 6.60 -7.39
CA ILE A 182 -1.26 6.47 -6.20
C ILE A 182 -2.41 7.45 -6.29
N SER A 183 -3.63 6.92 -6.32
CA SER A 183 -4.86 7.69 -6.21
C SER A 183 -5.30 7.77 -4.75
N LEU A 184 -5.39 8.99 -4.24
CA LEU A 184 -5.89 9.36 -2.91
C LEU A 184 -7.10 10.29 -3.09
N GLY A 185 -8.31 9.74 -2.96
CA GLY A 185 -9.53 10.51 -3.24
C GLY A 185 -9.59 11.01 -4.69
N TYR A 186 -9.45 12.33 -4.89
CA TYR A 186 -9.50 12.99 -6.21
C TYR A 186 -8.13 13.27 -6.82
N GLU A 187 -7.06 13.15 -6.04
CA GLU A 187 -5.70 13.40 -6.52
C GLU A 187 -5.01 12.09 -6.87
N THR A 188 -4.22 12.10 -7.95
CA THR A 188 -3.36 10.98 -8.32
C THR A 188 -1.95 11.48 -8.49
N VAL A 189 -1.03 10.90 -7.72
CA VAL A 189 0.38 11.31 -7.67
C VAL A 189 1.28 10.09 -7.71
N MET A 190 2.43 10.23 -8.38
CA MET A 190 3.46 9.21 -8.39
C MET A 190 4.13 9.10 -7.03
N ALA A 191 4.27 7.87 -6.53
CA ALA A 191 4.95 7.59 -5.27
C ALA A 191 5.86 6.38 -5.40
N LYS A 192 6.95 6.40 -4.65
CA LYS A 192 7.80 5.23 -4.41
C LYS A 192 7.22 4.43 -3.26
N VAL A 193 7.10 3.12 -3.45
CA VAL A 193 6.42 2.21 -2.53
C VAL A 193 7.44 1.31 -1.84
N THR A 194 7.45 1.30 -0.50
CA THR A 194 8.28 0.39 0.28
C THR A 194 7.41 -0.53 1.13
N ILE A 195 7.51 -1.84 0.94
CA ILE A 195 6.59 -2.83 1.50
C ILE A 195 7.20 -3.48 2.74
N PHE A 196 6.38 -3.66 3.77
CA PHE A 196 6.74 -4.36 4.99
C PHE A 196 5.50 -5.00 5.62
N GLY A 197 5.69 -6.04 6.42
CA GLY A 197 4.60 -6.80 7.02
C GLY A 197 4.83 -7.12 8.48
N VAL A 198 3.77 -7.58 9.13
CA VAL A 198 3.86 -8.15 10.48
C VAL A 198 4.51 -9.52 10.40
N PRO A 199 5.58 -9.82 11.17
CA PRO A 199 6.10 -11.18 11.27
C PRO A 199 5.06 -12.06 11.97
N ARG A 200 4.83 -13.27 11.45
CA ARG A 200 3.93 -14.24 12.09
C ARG A 200 4.66 -14.82 13.30
N GLN A 201 4.21 -14.50 14.52
CA GLN A 201 4.72 -15.16 15.72
C GLN A 201 4.01 -16.50 15.89
N THR A 202 4.76 -17.56 16.16
CA THR A 202 4.31 -18.96 16.25
C THR A 202 3.36 -19.26 17.43
N HIS A 203 2.96 -18.27 18.23
CA HIS A 203 2.17 -18.46 19.46
C HIS A 203 0.80 -17.76 19.55
N ASP A 204 0.34 -17.03 18.53
CA ASP A 204 -1.00 -16.43 18.58
C ASP A 204 -2.03 -17.32 17.89
N LYS A 205 -2.32 -18.49 18.50
CA LYS A 205 -3.45 -19.35 18.10
C LYS A 205 -4.76 -19.08 18.86
N GLU A 206 -4.80 -18.09 19.77
CA GLU A 206 -5.98 -17.85 20.63
C GLU A 206 -6.61 -16.46 20.57
N ASP A 207 -6.35 -15.65 19.55
CA ASP A 207 -7.27 -14.56 19.21
C ASP A 207 -7.60 -14.56 17.71
N SER A 208 -8.60 -15.39 17.38
CA SER A 208 -9.36 -15.28 16.14
C SER A 208 -10.22 -14.02 16.18
N GLY A 209 -9.57 -12.86 16.17
CA GLY A 209 -10.17 -11.57 15.92
C GLY A 209 -9.44 -10.95 14.75
N CYS A 210 -10.13 -10.78 13.62
CA CYS A 210 -9.73 -9.84 12.58
C CYS A 210 -9.80 -8.43 13.19
N VAL A 211 -8.84 -8.05 14.03
CA VAL A 211 -8.74 -6.68 14.52
C VAL A 211 -8.23 -5.90 13.32
N GLU A 212 -9.16 -5.28 12.61
CA GLU A 212 -8.86 -4.13 11.77
C GLU A 212 -8.26 -3.07 12.71
N GLU A 213 -6.95 -3.16 12.98
CA GLU A 213 -6.24 -2.13 13.72
C GLU A 213 -6.40 -0.84 12.93
N THR A 214 -7.37 -0.04 13.35
CA THR A 214 -7.74 1.20 12.67
C THR A 214 -6.60 2.23 12.73
N ASN A 215 -5.56 1.95 13.51
CA ASN A 215 -4.39 2.78 13.75
C ASN A 215 -3.10 1.95 13.62
N PHE A 216 -2.07 2.55 13.06
CA PHE A 216 -0.74 1.96 12.92
C PHE A 216 0.06 2.06 14.24
N ASN A 217 0.68 0.97 14.68
CA ASN A 217 1.47 0.92 15.91
C ASN A 217 2.98 1.07 15.63
N PHE A 218 3.60 2.15 16.13
CA PHE A 218 5.04 2.39 15.96
C PHE A 218 5.94 1.57 16.89
N ASP A 219 5.38 0.99 17.96
CA ASP A 219 6.17 0.25 18.95
C ASP A 219 6.45 -1.19 18.51
N ARG A 220 5.65 -1.71 17.58
CA ARG A 220 5.78 -3.04 17.00
C ARG A 220 6.92 -3.13 15.98
N GLU A 221 7.55 -4.28 15.89
CA GLU A 221 8.56 -4.58 14.86
C GLU A 221 7.89 -5.13 13.59
N TYR A 222 8.41 -4.71 12.43
CA TYR A 222 7.92 -5.10 11.11
C TYR A 222 9.03 -5.71 10.27
N LYS A 223 8.71 -6.75 9.50
CA LYS A 223 9.65 -7.41 8.58
C LYS A 223 9.57 -6.74 7.21
N TYR A 224 10.71 -6.28 6.71
CA TYR A 224 10.86 -5.74 5.36
C TYR A 224 10.56 -6.83 4.32
N GLN A 225 9.87 -6.46 3.24
CA GLN A 225 9.50 -7.36 2.15
C GLN A 225 10.01 -6.83 0.82
N ASP A 226 10.69 -7.68 0.05
CA ASP A 226 11.17 -7.29 -1.28
C ASP A 226 10.00 -7.17 -2.29
N GLU A 227 8.92 -7.92 -2.10
CA GLU A 227 7.72 -7.91 -2.95
C GLU A 227 6.42 -8.05 -2.14
N LEU A 228 5.30 -7.56 -2.69
CA LEU A 228 3.97 -7.70 -2.07
C LEU A 228 3.43 -9.12 -2.28
N ILE A 229 3.21 -9.84 -1.18
CA ILE A 229 2.77 -11.24 -1.20
C ILE A 229 1.26 -11.31 -1.35
N SER A 230 0.78 -12.20 -2.23
CA SER A 230 -0.65 -12.50 -2.38
C SER A 230 -1.09 -13.49 -1.29
N GLN A 231 -2.22 -13.23 -0.64
CA GLN A 231 -2.83 -14.17 0.33
C GLN A 231 -3.27 -15.52 -0.30
N VAL A 232 -3.17 -15.68 -1.62
CA VAL A 232 -3.71 -16.84 -2.37
C VAL A 232 -2.64 -17.89 -2.72
N GLN A 233 -1.35 -17.67 -2.40
CA GLN A 233 -0.27 -18.60 -2.77
C GLN A 233 -0.10 -19.82 -1.85
N VAL A 234 -1.12 -20.21 -1.07
CA VAL A 234 -1.03 -21.36 -0.13
C VAL A 234 -1.59 -22.67 -0.72
N ASP A 235 -2.10 -22.67 -1.96
CA ASP A 235 -2.70 -23.89 -2.57
C ASP A 235 -1.70 -24.78 -3.34
N ARG A 236 -0.38 -24.64 -3.17
CA ARG A 236 0.62 -25.58 -3.70
C ARG A 236 1.47 -26.15 -2.55
N PRO A 237 1.39 -27.47 -2.25
CA PRO A 237 2.13 -28.08 -1.15
C PRO A 237 3.64 -28.24 -1.39
N ASP A 238 4.12 -28.01 -2.62
CA ASP A 238 5.49 -28.30 -3.00
C ASP A 238 6.20 -27.00 -3.44
N GLU A 239 7.36 -26.75 -2.84
CA GLU A 239 8.31 -25.63 -3.02
C GLU A 239 8.20 -24.46 -2.02
N THR A 240 8.92 -24.63 -0.90
CA THR A 240 9.52 -23.61 0.01
C THR A 240 8.57 -22.66 0.75
N ASP A 241 8.71 -22.66 2.07
CA ASP A 241 7.99 -21.87 3.09
C ASP A 241 8.00 -20.35 2.89
N VAL A 242 7.30 -19.84 1.87
CA VAL A 242 6.98 -18.41 1.78
C VAL A 242 5.64 -18.19 2.49
N GLU A 243 5.69 -18.20 3.82
CA GLU A 243 4.52 -18.00 4.65
C GLU A 243 3.90 -16.62 4.41
N ALA A 244 2.63 -16.58 4.00
CA ALA A 244 1.94 -15.33 3.72
C ALA A 244 1.77 -14.50 5.02
N PRO A 245 2.15 -13.21 5.02
CA PRO A 245 2.01 -12.32 6.18
C PRO A 245 0.53 -12.06 6.50
N GLN A 246 0.20 -12.01 7.80
CA GLN A 246 -1.16 -11.77 8.29
C GLN A 246 -1.69 -10.39 7.84
N GLN A 247 -0.81 -9.38 7.86
CA GLN A 247 -1.10 -8.01 7.40
C GLN A 247 0.14 -7.37 6.79
N GLN A 248 -0.05 -6.69 5.65
CA GLN A 248 0.99 -5.98 4.91
C GLN A 248 0.68 -4.48 4.88
N PHE A 249 1.74 -3.70 4.93
CA PHE A 249 1.74 -2.26 4.89
C PHE A 249 2.70 -1.76 3.82
N ALA A 250 2.50 -0.52 3.39
CA ALA A 250 3.46 0.17 2.56
C ALA A 250 3.71 1.58 3.06
N LEU A 251 4.98 1.98 3.01
CA LEU A 251 5.39 3.38 3.07
C LEU A 251 5.34 3.95 1.65
N LEU A 252 4.56 5.01 1.48
CA LEU A 252 4.45 5.78 0.26
C LEU A 252 5.26 7.06 0.41
N GLU A 253 6.23 7.27 -0.47
CA GLU A 253 6.98 8.52 -0.60
C GLU A 253 6.48 9.24 -1.85
N PHE A 254 5.70 10.32 -1.68
CA PHE A 254 5.08 11.01 -2.81
C PHE A 254 6.07 11.98 -3.48
N ASP A 255 6.08 12.01 -4.81
CA ASP A 255 6.89 12.97 -5.57
C ASP A 255 6.43 14.42 -5.34
N LYS A 256 5.12 14.59 -5.16
CA LYS A 256 4.47 15.86 -4.87
C LYS A 256 3.56 15.68 -3.66
N PRO A 257 3.45 16.69 -2.79
CA PRO A 257 2.55 16.61 -1.65
C PRO A 257 1.10 16.51 -2.11
N VAL A 258 0.31 15.70 -1.39
CA VAL A 258 -1.07 15.36 -1.75
C VAL A 258 -2.02 15.84 -0.66
N LEU A 259 -3.18 16.37 -1.05
CA LEU A 259 -4.25 16.70 -0.12
C LEU A 259 -5.04 15.42 0.21
N THR A 260 -5.16 15.11 1.49
CA THR A 260 -5.80 13.86 1.92
C THR A 260 -6.76 14.04 3.07
N VAL A 261 -7.68 13.08 3.16
CA VAL A 261 -8.62 12.91 4.26
C VAL A 261 -8.14 11.76 5.14
N PRO A 262 -8.23 11.85 6.47
CA PRO A 262 -7.89 10.73 7.35
C PRO A 262 -8.65 9.45 6.97
N LYS A 263 -7.96 8.30 7.01
CA LYS A 263 -8.56 6.98 6.70
C LYS A 263 -9.16 6.85 5.30
N CYS A 264 -8.66 7.62 4.32
CA CYS A 264 -9.10 7.53 2.94
C CYS A 264 -8.67 6.20 2.27
N LEU A 265 -9.41 5.82 1.22
CA LEU A 265 -9.05 4.72 0.34
C LEU A 265 -7.85 5.13 -0.53
N VAL A 266 -6.89 4.21 -0.64
CA VAL A 266 -5.67 4.35 -1.45
C VAL A 266 -5.67 3.28 -2.53
N ILE A 267 -5.39 3.67 -3.77
CA ILE A 267 -5.29 2.75 -4.90
C ILE A 267 -3.94 2.98 -5.60
N GLY A 268 -3.13 1.93 -5.69
CA GLY A 268 -1.88 1.94 -6.45
C GLY A 268 -2.09 1.35 -7.85
N SER A 269 -1.62 2.04 -8.88
CA SER A 269 -1.83 1.69 -10.29
C SER A 269 -0.58 1.88 -11.14
N LYS A 270 -0.48 1.11 -12.24
CA LYS A 270 0.50 1.28 -13.31
C LYS A 270 -0.20 1.84 -14.55
N LEU A 271 -0.33 3.16 -14.60
CA LEU A 271 -1.04 3.85 -15.68
C LEU A 271 -0.17 4.11 -16.92
N ASP A 272 1.16 3.97 -16.79
CA ASP A 272 2.13 4.12 -17.90
C ASP A 272 2.07 2.98 -18.92
N LYS A 273 1.32 1.91 -18.63
CA LYS A 273 1.15 0.78 -19.55
C LYS A 273 0.31 1.19 -20.76
N ASP A 274 0.64 0.61 -21.90
CA ASP A 274 -0.07 0.79 -23.17
C ASP A 274 -1.59 0.57 -23.00
N ILE A 275 -2.38 1.44 -23.62
CA ILE A 275 -3.85 1.49 -23.48
C ILE A 275 -4.52 0.22 -24.02
N TYR A 276 -3.89 -0.48 -24.98
CA TYR A 276 -4.37 -1.72 -25.58
C TYR A 276 -3.97 -2.98 -24.79
N THR A 277 -3.27 -2.83 -23.66
CA THR A 277 -2.84 -3.98 -22.86
C THR A 277 -4.05 -4.67 -22.20
N ASN A 278 -4.23 -5.96 -22.47
CA ASN A 278 -5.30 -6.80 -21.90
C ASN A 278 -5.05 -7.22 -20.44
N THR A 279 -4.36 -6.42 -19.63
CA THR A 279 -4.05 -6.72 -18.23
C THR A 279 -4.58 -5.64 -17.28
N CYS A 280 -4.94 -6.04 -16.07
CA CYS A 280 -5.36 -5.07 -15.06
C CYS A 280 -4.19 -4.14 -14.72
N ARG A 281 -4.46 -2.83 -14.70
CA ARG A 281 -3.48 -1.79 -14.35
C ARG A 281 -3.54 -1.37 -12.88
N LEU A 282 -4.56 -1.80 -12.15
CA LEU A 282 -4.72 -1.54 -10.71
C LEU A 282 -3.94 -2.61 -9.96
N ALA A 283 -2.90 -2.22 -9.22
CA ALA A 283 -1.95 -3.13 -8.60
C ALA A 283 -2.37 -3.56 -7.20
N PHE A 284 -2.71 -2.59 -6.35
CA PHE A 284 -3.09 -2.82 -4.97
C PHE A 284 -4.07 -1.76 -4.49
N HIS A 285 -4.78 -2.07 -3.41
CA HIS A 285 -5.64 -1.12 -2.71
C HIS A 285 -5.45 -1.24 -1.20
N GLY A 286 -5.84 -0.20 -0.47
CA GLY A 286 -5.90 -0.25 0.98
C GLY A 286 -6.29 1.09 1.58
N THR A 287 -5.95 1.30 2.84
CA THR A 287 -6.45 2.45 3.60
C THR A 287 -5.29 3.25 4.17
N LEU A 288 -5.41 4.57 4.13
CA LEU A 288 -4.45 5.47 4.75
C LEU A 288 -4.52 5.33 6.28
N LEU A 289 -3.42 4.90 6.89
CA LEU A 289 -3.36 4.73 8.35
C LEU A 289 -2.73 5.96 9.02
N LYS A 290 -1.60 6.42 8.48
CA LYS A 290 -0.89 7.60 8.99
C LYS A 290 -0.32 8.41 7.84
N GLY A 291 -0.67 9.69 7.76
CA GLY A 291 -0.03 10.67 6.89
C GLY A 291 1.03 11.48 7.64
N PHE A 292 2.04 11.94 6.91
CA PHE A 292 3.12 12.81 7.40
C PHE A 292 3.07 14.13 6.65
N ASP A 293 2.84 15.21 7.39
CA ASP A 293 2.70 16.60 6.95
C ASP A 293 4.04 17.36 6.91
N ASP A 294 5.05 16.90 7.64
CA ASP A 294 6.39 17.49 7.60
C ASP A 294 7.25 16.96 6.45
N LYS A 295 8.06 17.85 5.84
CA LYS A 295 9.09 17.45 4.85
C LYS A 295 10.22 16.64 5.49
N SER A 296 10.49 16.86 6.78
CA SER A 296 11.56 16.19 7.54
C SER A 296 11.13 14.85 8.13
N TYR A 297 10.04 14.24 7.63
CA TYR A 297 9.54 12.94 8.09
C TYR A 297 10.63 11.85 8.05
N ALA A 298 11.55 11.94 7.09
CA ALA A 298 12.63 10.97 6.91
C ALA A 298 13.61 10.90 8.10
N THR A 299 13.86 12.03 8.76
CA THR A 299 14.80 12.10 9.90
C THR A 299 14.08 11.99 11.24
N MET A 300 12.85 12.48 11.34
CA MET A 300 12.12 12.51 12.61
C MET A 300 11.26 11.26 12.85
N ILE A 301 10.59 10.76 11.81
CA ILE A 301 9.53 9.76 11.97
C ILE A 301 10.00 8.38 11.50
N LEU A 302 10.73 8.28 10.38
CA LEU A 302 11.22 6.99 9.89
C LEU A 302 12.13 6.23 10.87
N PRO A 303 12.96 6.88 11.72
CA PRO A 303 13.73 6.13 12.73
C PRO A 303 12.86 5.47 13.80
N ARG A 304 11.64 5.98 14.04
CA ARG A 304 10.67 5.36 14.96
C ARG A 304 10.04 4.11 14.36
N LEU A 305 10.02 3.99 13.03
CA LEU A 305 9.49 2.84 12.33
C LEU A 305 10.49 1.68 12.38
N LYS A 306 10.21 0.68 13.22
CA LYS A 306 11.07 -0.49 13.45
C LYS A 306 10.92 -1.55 12.36
N VAL A 307 11.34 -1.22 11.14
CA VAL A 307 11.40 -2.18 10.03
C VAL A 307 12.79 -2.83 9.98
N TYR A 308 12.85 -4.15 9.94
CA TYR A 308 14.12 -4.90 9.85
C TYR A 308 14.15 -5.82 8.64
N LYS A 309 15.35 -6.08 8.12
CA LYS A 309 15.59 -7.10 7.09
C LYS A 309 16.48 -8.18 7.68
N GLU A 310 16.00 -9.42 7.62
CA GLU A 310 16.83 -10.59 7.96
C GLU A 310 17.92 -10.73 6.90
N LYS A 311 19.17 -10.78 7.35
CA LYS A 311 20.33 -11.00 6.49
C LYS A 311 21.04 -12.24 7.00
N CYS A 312 21.13 -13.24 6.14
CA CYS A 312 21.97 -14.41 6.37
C CYS A 312 23.24 -14.24 5.53
N LYS A 313 24.41 -14.34 6.17
CA LYS A 313 25.70 -14.39 5.48
C LYS A 313 26.31 -15.76 5.71
N THR A 314 26.83 -16.38 4.65
CA THR A 314 27.49 -17.68 4.73
C THR A 314 28.99 -17.54 4.53
N GLY A 315 29.75 -18.21 5.39
CA GLY A 315 31.22 -18.25 5.35
C GLY A 315 31.72 -19.68 5.21
N ILE A 316 32.98 -19.83 4.81
CA ILE A 316 33.67 -21.13 4.73
C ILE A 316 34.85 -21.11 5.69
N VAL A 317 35.09 -22.23 6.37
CA VAL A 317 36.27 -22.41 7.22
C VAL A 317 37.52 -22.60 6.36
N GLU A 318 38.54 -21.78 6.59
CA GLU A 318 39.83 -21.92 5.91
C GLU A 318 40.80 -22.78 6.74
N ARG A 319 40.95 -22.46 8.03
CA ARG A 319 41.88 -23.14 8.93
C ARG A 319 41.55 -22.90 10.40
N LEU A 320 42.04 -23.79 11.26
CA LEU A 320 42.10 -23.58 12.70
C LEU A 320 43.36 -22.82 13.08
N THR A 321 43.24 -21.94 14.08
CA THR A 321 44.40 -21.27 14.71
C THR A 321 44.68 -21.86 16.09
N SER A 322 43.63 -22.22 16.81
CA SER A 322 43.69 -22.83 18.14
C SER A 322 42.52 -23.78 18.32
N GLU A 323 42.51 -24.59 19.39
CA GLU A 323 41.48 -25.60 19.67
C GLU A 323 40.05 -25.05 19.63
N ASN A 324 39.87 -23.76 19.96
CA ASN A 324 38.58 -23.07 20.00
C ASN A 324 38.45 -21.94 18.95
N ASP A 325 39.48 -21.71 18.12
CA ASP A 325 39.55 -20.54 17.23
C ASP A 325 39.65 -20.93 15.75
N VAL A 326 38.68 -20.46 14.96
CA VAL A 326 38.55 -20.74 13.53
C VAL A 326 38.70 -19.48 12.70
N ILE A 327 39.38 -19.59 11.56
CA ILE A 327 39.40 -18.53 10.55
C ILE A 327 38.37 -18.82 9.47
N VAL A 328 37.40 -17.92 9.35
CA VAL A 328 36.33 -17.96 8.37
C VAL A 328 36.61 -16.98 7.24
N ILE A 329 36.48 -17.45 6.00
CA ILE A 329 36.64 -16.67 4.77
C ILE A 329 35.33 -16.61 3.99
N LYS A 330 35.27 -15.71 3.00
CA LYS A 330 34.13 -15.53 2.08
C LYS A 330 32.80 -15.14 2.72
N MET A 331 32.77 -14.87 4.04
CA MET A 331 31.60 -14.37 4.74
C MET A 331 31.35 -12.87 4.49
N PHE A 332 32.42 -12.09 4.32
CA PHE A 332 32.37 -10.65 4.11
C PHE A 332 33.15 -10.24 2.86
N LYS A 333 32.75 -9.12 2.24
CA LYS A 333 33.51 -8.53 1.14
C LYS A 333 34.75 -7.83 1.70
N LYS A 334 35.76 -7.65 0.84
CA LYS A 334 37.04 -7.02 1.23
C LYS A 334 36.90 -5.61 1.80
N GLU A 335 35.85 -4.89 1.39
CA GLU A 335 35.55 -3.50 1.77
C GLU A 335 34.57 -3.39 2.95
N SER A 336 34.07 -4.53 3.48
CA SER A 336 33.11 -4.51 4.58
C SER A 336 33.77 -4.10 5.91
N ASN A 337 33.13 -3.20 6.66
CA ASN A 337 33.60 -2.84 8.00
C ASN A 337 33.30 -3.98 9.00
N LEU A 338 34.33 -4.77 9.32
CA LEU A 338 34.21 -5.95 10.18
C LEU A 338 33.97 -5.62 11.65
N GLN A 339 34.32 -4.42 12.11
CA GLN A 339 34.17 -4.01 13.51
C GLN A 339 32.71 -4.05 14.00
N VAL A 340 31.76 -3.83 13.08
CA VAL A 340 30.31 -3.84 13.38
C VAL A 340 29.80 -5.26 13.69
N PHE A 341 30.54 -6.29 13.28
CA PHE A 341 30.13 -7.69 13.41
C PHE A 341 30.86 -8.42 14.55
N ILE A 342 31.82 -7.78 15.21
CA ILE A 342 32.53 -8.34 16.37
C ILE A 342 31.55 -8.50 17.54
N GLY A 343 31.61 -9.65 18.20
CA GLY A 343 30.71 -10.04 19.29
C GLY A 343 29.39 -10.66 18.83
N LEU A 344 29.13 -10.78 17.52
CA LEU A 344 27.94 -11.45 17.03
C LEU A 344 28.10 -12.97 17.03
N LYS A 345 26.99 -13.65 17.30
CA LYS A 345 26.88 -15.11 17.29
C LYS A 345 26.80 -15.64 15.86
N VAL A 346 27.55 -16.70 15.58
CA VAL A 346 27.55 -17.44 14.31
C VAL A 346 27.25 -18.90 14.58
N PHE A 347 26.54 -19.55 13.68
CA PHE A 347 26.20 -20.96 13.81
C PHE A 347 26.97 -21.78 12.79
N LEU A 348 27.53 -22.90 13.21
CA LEU A 348 28.12 -23.88 12.30
C LEU A 348 27.02 -24.76 11.70
N THR A 349 27.30 -25.33 10.53
CA THR A 349 26.43 -26.38 9.95
C THR A 349 26.30 -27.60 10.87
N THR A 350 27.26 -27.80 11.77
CA THR A 350 27.28 -28.86 12.79
C THR A 350 26.38 -28.57 13.99
N GLY A 351 25.78 -27.36 14.06
CA GLY A 351 24.85 -26.96 15.14
C GLY A 351 25.49 -26.18 16.29
N GLU A 352 26.80 -25.96 16.24
CA GLU A 352 27.53 -25.26 17.30
C GLU A 352 27.44 -23.74 17.16
N GLU A 353 27.53 -23.06 18.30
CA GLU A 353 27.48 -21.60 18.39
C GLU A 353 28.89 -21.04 18.63
N GLY A 354 29.33 -20.15 17.74
CA GLY A 354 30.57 -19.39 17.89
C GLY A 354 30.29 -17.89 17.98
N ILE A 355 31.30 -17.12 18.38
CA ILE A 355 31.27 -15.67 18.49
C ILE A 355 32.37 -15.09 17.60
N ILE A 356 32.05 -14.06 16.82
CA ILE A 356 33.05 -13.35 16.04
C ILE A 356 33.97 -12.56 16.99
N ASP A 357 35.25 -12.93 17.04
CA ASP A 357 36.25 -12.37 17.96
C ASP A 357 36.95 -11.14 17.35
N SER A 358 37.59 -11.30 16.18
CA SER A 358 38.36 -10.21 15.57
C SER A 358 38.53 -10.36 14.05
N SER A 359 38.89 -9.27 13.37
CA SER A 359 39.28 -9.30 11.96
C SER A 359 40.69 -9.85 11.79
N PHE A 360 40.89 -10.79 10.86
CA PHE A 360 42.18 -11.44 10.65
C PHE A 360 42.88 -10.98 9.36
N GLY A 361 43.95 -10.20 9.49
CA GLY A 361 44.80 -9.77 8.37
C GLY A 361 44.14 -8.77 7.40
N GLN A 362 44.56 -8.79 6.13
CA GLN A 362 44.00 -7.92 5.08
C GLN A 362 42.87 -8.61 4.31
N SER A 363 41.68 -8.02 4.44
CA SER A 363 40.48 -8.20 3.62
C SER A 363 39.61 -9.45 3.90
N GLY A 364 38.47 -9.23 4.56
CA GLY A 364 37.30 -10.12 4.59
C GLY A 364 37.39 -11.41 5.40
N LYS A 365 38.52 -11.68 6.06
CA LYS A 365 38.69 -12.85 6.95
C LYS A 365 38.35 -12.48 8.40
N VAL A 366 37.67 -13.39 9.08
CA VAL A 366 37.17 -13.19 10.44
C VAL A 366 37.58 -14.37 11.31
N LYS A 367 38.08 -14.06 12.49
CA LYS A 367 38.37 -15.03 13.54
C LYS A 367 37.10 -15.25 14.36
N VAL A 368 36.68 -16.50 14.48
CA VAL A 368 35.51 -16.93 15.24
C VAL A 368 35.98 -17.81 16.38
N HIS A 369 35.55 -17.48 17.59
CA HIS A 369 35.78 -18.23 18.81
C HIS A 369 34.58 -19.13 19.10
N ILE A 370 34.78 -20.43 19.29
CA ILE A 370 33.73 -21.40 19.63
C ILE A 370 33.95 -21.84 21.07
N PRO A 371 33.15 -21.35 22.03
CA PRO A 371 33.30 -21.73 23.44
C PRO A 371 32.80 -23.17 23.66
N GLY A 372 33.69 -24.06 24.07
CA GLY A 372 33.33 -25.37 24.63
C GLY A 372 33.25 -26.54 23.65
N SER A 373 33.76 -26.40 22.43
CA SER A 373 33.80 -27.48 21.43
C SER A 373 35.24 -27.85 21.06
N TYR A 374 35.60 -29.13 21.18
CA TYR A 374 36.83 -29.67 20.60
C TYR A 374 36.63 -29.79 19.09
N ILE A 375 37.07 -28.76 18.35
CA ILE A 375 36.89 -28.72 16.90
C ILE A 375 37.60 -29.92 16.23
N ASP A 376 38.68 -30.40 16.83
CA ASP A 376 39.41 -31.60 16.41
C ASP A 376 38.54 -32.87 16.46
N ASP A 377 37.68 -33.02 17.48
CA ASP A 377 36.77 -34.17 17.58
C ASP A 377 35.68 -34.12 16.51
N ILE A 378 35.20 -32.94 16.15
CA ILE A 378 34.21 -32.74 15.09
C ILE A 378 34.81 -33.09 13.72
N LEU A 379 36.03 -32.64 13.46
CA LEU A 379 36.73 -32.92 12.21
C LEU A 379 37.07 -34.41 12.08
N TYR A 380 37.41 -35.04 13.20
CA TYR A 380 37.61 -36.48 13.28
C TYR A 380 36.29 -37.25 13.04
N TYR A 381 35.19 -36.83 13.67
CA TYR A 381 33.87 -37.46 13.55
C TYR A 381 33.28 -37.37 12.13
N TYR A 382 33.55 -36.27 11.41
CA TYR A 382 33.11 -36.08 10.02
C TYR A 382 34.15 -36.51 8.96
N GLY A 383 35.28 -37.10 9.36
CA GLY A 383 36.32 -37.59 8.42
C GLY A 383 37.06 -36.49 7.64
N LEU A 384 37.05 -35.26 8.16
CA LEU A 384 37.61 -34.06 7.53
C LEU A 384 39.06 -33.77 7.98
N ALA A 385 39.71 -34.72 8.67
CA ALA A 385 41.05 -34.59 9.26
C ALA A 385 42.19 -34.27 8.25
N ASN A 386 41.94 -34.38 6.95
CA ASN A 386 42.87 -33.95 5.92
C ASN A 386 42.59 -32.50 5.49
N ASN A 387 43.66 -31.70 5.39
CA ASN A 387 43.66 -30.27 5.02
C ASN A 387 42.93 -29.89 3.70
N SER A 388 42.45 -30.87 2.94
CA SER A 388 41.74 -30.71 1.67
C SER A 388 40.21 -30.58 1.81
N LEU A 389 39.62 -30.88 2.97
CA LEU A 389 38.16 -30.96 3.13
C LEU A 389 37.52 -29.83 3.96
N TRP A 390 38.31 -28.87 4.48
CA TRP A 390 37.82 -27.68 5.21
C TRP A 390 36.76 -26.87 4.46
N ASN A 391 36.82 -26.90 3.13
CA ASN A 391 35.87 -26.20 2.25
C ASN A 391 34.41 -26.69 2.37
N MET A 392 34.16 -27.84 3.02
CA MET A 392 32.81 -28.36 3.23
C MET A 392 32.09 -27.75 4.43
N LEU A 393 32.82 -27.19 5.41
CA LEU A 393 32.22 -26.58 6.59
C LEU A 393 31.77 -25.15 6.30
N ARG A 394 30.46 -24.92 6.44
CA ARG A 394 29.85 -23.59 6.29
C ARG A 394 29.45 -23.02 7.65
N PHE A 395 29.74 -21.74 7.82
CA PHE A 395 29.17 -20.93 8.89
C PHE A 395 27.97 -20.16 8.35
N HIS A 396 26.90 -20.14 9.13
CA HIS A 396 25.76 -19.28 8.93
C HIS A 396 25.78 -18.19 10.00
N LEU A 397 26.08 -16.96 9.59
CA LEU A 397 25.75 -15.79 10.41
C LEU A 397 24.28 -15.49 10.15
N GLN A 398 23.43 -15.98 11.05
CA GLN A 398 22.06 -15.48 11.17
C GLN A 398 22.12 -14.21 11.99
N CYS A 399 22.23 -13.05 11.32
CA CYS A 399 21.97 -11.79 12.01
C CYS A 399 20.46 -11.72 12.27
N ASP A 400 20.05 -12.20 13.43
CA ASP A 400 18.69 -11.97 13.93
C ASP A 400 18.51 -10.46 14.10
N LYS A 401 17.82 -9.88 13.11
CA LYS A 401 17.38 -8.49 13.04
C LYS A 401 18.51 -7.47 12.87
N VAL A 402 19.01 -7.33 11.64
CA VAL A 402 19.67 -6.07 11.26
C VAL A 402 18.59 -4.98 11.20
N LYS A 403 18.48 -4.20 12.28
CA LYS A 403 17.64 -3.00 12.33
C LYS A 403 18.22 -1.98 11.37
N GLN A 404 17.68 -1.93 10.15
CA GLN A 404 17.97 -0.85 9.22
C GLN A 404 16.96 0.26 9.46
N PRO A 405 17.32 1.41 10.06
CA PRO A 405 16.43 2.55 10.05
C PRO A 405 16.17 2.93 8.59
N MET A 406 14.90 3.06 8.20
CA MET A 406 14.50 3.37 6.81
C MET A 406 15.11 4.68 6.29
N SER A 407 15.53 5.59 7.20
CA SER A 407 16.28 6.81 6.87
C SER A 407 17.61 6.54 6.17
N CYS A 408 18.27 5.40 6.43
CA CYS A 408 19.54 5.04 5.78
C CYS A 408 19.38 4.60 4.32
N THR A 409 18.15 4.49 3.80
CA THR A 409 17.91 4.15 2.39
C THR A 409 17.85 5.37 1.47
N LEU A 410 17.83 6.59 2.04
CA LEU A 410 17.75 7.87 1.31
C LEU A 410 19.12 8.51 1.07
N PHE A 411 20.17 8.07 1.76
CA PHE A 411 21.53 8.56 1.57
C PHE A 411 22.46 7.40 1.16
N ALA A 412 22.76 7.38 -0.14
CA ALA A 412 23.89 6.69 -0.76
C ALA A 412 23.92 5.15 -0.68
N GLY A 413 24.54 4.57 -1.71
CA GLY A 413 24.80 3.14 -1.83
C GLY A 413 25.80 2.63 -0.80
N CYS A 414 25.41 2.56 0.47
CA CYS A 414 26.13 1.80 1.48
C CYS A 414 25.71 0.33 1.38
N THR A 415 26.42 -0.38 0.51
CA THR A 415 26.60 -1.83 0.59
C THR A 415 27.10 -2.18 2.00
N ILE A 416 26.35 -3.00 2.75
CA ILE A 416 26.79 -3.66 3.99
C ILE A 416 27.08 -5.13 3.70
#